data_AF-A0AA38H491-F1
#
_entry.id   AF-A0AA38H491-F1
#
_cell.length_a   1.000
_cell.length_b   1.000
_cell.length_c   1.000
_cell.angle_alpha   90.00
_cell.angle_beta   90.00
_cell.angle_gamma   90.00
#
_symmetry.space_group_name_H-M   'P 1'
#
loop_
_entity.id
_entity.type
_entity.pdbx_description
1 polymer ?
#
loop_
_entity_poly.entity_id
_entity_poly.type
_entity_poly.pdbx_seq_one_letter_code
_entity_poly.pdbx_strand_id
1 'polypeptide(L)'
;QEFRAWLVEQRRLDPDAIPRDKVKREFATFVEDFNTATLPHEKYYNMAQHQARQAAMRNGETAVEPLKYDPRADEKAHVARLRATHVPDEADLTREEIVELRRLERERVEASKRRQLGLEIPKNLGVRTVEVPIETWQDPNLFHS
;
A
#
# COMPACT_ATOMS: atom_id res chain seq x y z
N GLN A 1 -1.66 -31.09 -16.03
CA GLN A 1 -2.57 -32.04 -16.71
C GLN A 1 -3.36 -31.37 -17.83
N GLU A 2 -3.69 -30.08 -17.71
CA GLU A 2 -4.52 -29.32 -18.67
C GLU A 2 -3.96 -29.23 -20.09
N PHE A 3 -2.67 -28.95 -20.28
CA PHE A 3 -2.07 -28.89 -21.62
C PHE A 3 -2.19 -30.20 -22.42
N ARG A 4 -2.07 -31.36 -21.74
CA ARG A 4 -2.23 -32.67 -22.39
C ARG A 4 -3.67 -32.93 -22.80
N ALA A 5 -4.64 -32.49 -21.99
CA ALA A 5 -6.06 -32.58 -22.34
C ALA A 5 -6.39 -31.68 -23.55
N TRP A 6 -5.87 -30.44 -23.57
CA TRP A 6 -6.04 -29.53 -24.71
C TRP A 6 -5.44 -30.08 -26.03
N LEU A 7 -4.28 -30.74 -25.97
CA LEU A 7 -3.68 -31.38 -27.15
C LEU A 7 -4.59 -32.46 -27.75
N VAL A 8 -5.26 -33.25 -26.90
CA VAL A 8 -6.18 -34.31 -27.33
C VAL A 8 -7.49 -33.74 -27.83
N GLU A 9 -8.09 -32.79 -27.11
CA GLU A 9 -9.42 -32.25 -27.41
C GLU A 9 -9.41 -31.27 -28.59
N GLN A 10 -8.48 -30.32 -28.59
CA GLN A 10 -8.44 -29.23 -29.58
C GLN A 10 -7.55 -29.53 -30.76
N ARG A 11 -6.36 -30.11 -30.51
CA ARG A 11 -5.41 -30.42 -31.59
C ARG A 11 -5.56 -31.83 -32.13
N ARG A 12 -6.33 -32.71 -31.48
CA ARG A 12 -6.48 -34.14 -31.83
C ARG A 12 -5.13 -34.84 -32.02
N LEU A 13 -4.15 -34.46 -31.21
CA LEU A 13 -2.81 -35.03 -31.23
C LEU A 13 -2.61 -35.87 -29.97
N ASP A 14 -2.09 -37.08 -30.17
CA ASP A 14 -1.71 -37.94 -29.05
C ASP A 14 -0.47 -37.37 -28.36
N PRO A 15 -0.52 -37.07 -27.04
CA PRO A 15 0.55 -36.36 -26.34
C PRO A 15 1.89 -37.12 -26.34
N ASP A 16 1.86 -38.44 -26.53
CA ASP A 16 3.03 -39.31 -26.54
C ASP A 16 3.62 -39.52 -27.96
N ALA A 17 2.90 -39.11 -29.01
CA ALA A 17 3.34 -39.25 -30.40
C ALA A 17 4.00 -37.98 -30.97
N ILE A 18 4.02 -36.88 -30.21
CA ILE A 18 4.50 -35.58 -30.69
C ILE A 18 6.00 -35.40 -30.38
N PRO A 19 6.83 -35.03 -31.37
CA PRO A 19 8.24 -34.71 -31.13
C PRO A 19 8.39 -33.43 -30.28
N ARG A 20 9.42 -33.38 -29.45
CA ARG A 20 9.66 -32.33 -28.43
C ARG A 20 9.59 -30.90 -28.97
N ASP A 21 10.01 -30.67 -30.20
CA ASP A 21 9.98 -29.34 -30.83
C ASP A 21 8.57 -28.88 -31.20
N LYS A 22 7.73 -29.82 -31.65
CA LYS A 22 6.32 -29.53 -31.94
C LYS A 22 5.54 -29.32 -30.64
N VAL A 23 5.85 -30.07 -29.58
CA VAL A 23 5.28 -29.84 -28.23
C VAL A 23 5.53 -28.41 -27.74
N LYS A 24 6.74 -27.86 -27.93
CA LYS A 24 7.05 -26.47 -27.52
C LYS A 24 6.25 -25.42 -28.27
N ARG A 25 6.00 -25.62 -29.57
CA ARG A 25 5.20 -24.69 -30.39
C ARG A 25 3.75 -24.71 -29.97
N GLU A 26 3.19 -25.90 -29.79
CA GLU A 26 1.80 -26.06 -29.33
C GLU A 26 1.62 -25.56 -27.89
N PHE A 27 2.66 -25.68 -27.05
CA PHE A 27 2.65 -25.12 -25.70
C PHE A 27 2.63 -23.60 -25.70
N ALA A 28 3.35 -22.94 -26.62
CA ALA A 28 3.29 -21.49 -26.76
C ALA A 28 1.88 -21.01 -27.12
N THR A 29 1.23 -21.66 -28.09
CA THR A 29 -0.15 -21.35 -28.45
C THR A 29 -1.14 -21.63 -27.31
N PHE A 30 -0.98 -22.74 -26.58
CA PHE A 30 -1.80 -23.02 -25.40
C PHE A 30 -1.66 -21.94 -24.31
N VAL A 31 -0.43 -21.45 -24.10
CA VAL A 31 -0.13 -20.41 -23.13
C VAL A 31 -0.76 -19.06 -23.53
N GLU A 32 -0.77 -18.75 -24.83
CA GLU A 32 -1.42 -17.57 -25.41
C GLU A 32 -2.96 -17.67 -25.34
N ASP A 33 -3.53 -18.80 -25.76
CA ASP A 33 -4.99 -19.01 -25.86
C ASP A 33 -5.66 -18.97 -24.48
N PHE A 34 -5.02 -19.54 -23.45
CA PHE A 34 -5.57 -19.60 -22.10
C PHE A 34 -5.07 -18.47 -21.20
N ASN A 35 -4.29 -17.51 -21.71
CA ASN A 35 -3.64 -16.46 -20.91
C ASN A 35 -2.96 -17.03 -19.64
N THR A 36 -2.42 -18.26 -19.71
CA THR A 36 -1.80 -18.94 -18.55
C THR A 36 -0.36 -18.49 -18.35
N ALA A 37 0.21 -17.78 -19.33
CA ALA A 37 1.30 -16.87 -19.03
C ALA A 37 0.70 -15.73 -18.20
N THR A 38 0.88 -15.79 -16.88
CA THR A 38 1.09 -14.55 -16.12
C THR A 38 2.27 -13.86 -16.78
N LEU A 39 2.01 -13.07 -17.82
CA LEU A 39 3.01 -12.34 -18.58
C LEU A 39 3.75 -11.49 -17.55
N PRO A 40 4.99 -11.84 -17.16
CA PRO A 40 5.78 -10.98 -16.29
C PRO A 40 6.37 -9.86 -17.17
N HIS A 41 5.56 -9.33 -18.08
CA HIS A 41 5.95 -8.30 -19.00
C HIS A 41 5.70 -6.98 -18.28
N GLU A 42 6.77 -6.21 -18.10
CA GLU A 42 6.83 -4.93 -17.38
C GLU A 42 5.66 -3.99 -17.75
N LYS A 43 5.18 -4.06 -19.00
CA LYS A 43 3.93 -3.45 -19.48
C LYS A 43 2.80 -3.57 -18.47
N TYR A 44 2.48 -4.77 -17.98
CA TYR A 44 1.29 -5.02 -17.16
C TYR A 44 1.50 -4.77 -15.66
N TYR A 45 2.75 -4.61 -15.20
CA TYR A 45 3.05 -4.17 -13.82
C TYR A 45 3.15 -2.66 -13.69
N ASN A 46 3.64 -1.96 -14.71
CA ASN A 46 3.68 -0.51 -14.77
C ASN A 46 3.42 0.00 -16.19
N MET A 47 2.14 0.14 -16.53
CA MET A 47 1.69 0.60 -17.85
C MET A 47 2.25 2.00 -18.17
N ALA A 48 2.41 2.87 -17.18
CA ALA A 48 2.92 4.22 -17.35
C ALA A 48 4.40 4.24 -17.75
N GLN A 49 5.25 3.48 -17.06
CA GLN A 49 6.68 3.36 -17.41
C GLN A 49 6.87 2.74 -18.79
N HIS A 50 6.09 1.72 -19.12
CA HIS A 50 6.15 1.09 -20.44
C HIS A 50 5.71 2.04 -21.58
N GLN A 51 4.65 2.83 -21.36
CA GLN A 51 4.22 3.84 -22.34
C GLN A 51 5.25 4.96 -22.49
N ALA A 52 5.85 5.42 -21.38
CA ALA A 52 6.93 6.41 -21.42
C ALA A 52 8.15 5.89 -22.19
N ARG A 53 8.54 4.63 -21.98
CA ARG A 53 9.62 3.97 -22.75
C ARG A 53 9.32 3.89 -24.24
N GLN A 54 8.09 3.50 -24.61
CA GLN A 54 7.67 3.45 -26.01
C GLN A 54 7.59 4.84 -26.65
N ALA A 55 7.19 5.87 -25.90
CA ALA A 55 7.21 7.25 -26.36
C ALA A 55 8.65 7.76 -26.57
N ALA A 56 9.56 7.48 -25.63
CA ALA A 56 10.98 7.83 -25.75
C ALA A 56 11.64 7.15 -26.96
N MET A 57 11.37 5.86 -27.18
CA MET A 57 11.85 5.14 -28.37
C MET A 57 11.31 5.74 -29.68
N ARG A 58 10.04 6.16 -29.72
CA ARG A 58 9.45 6.81 -30.90
C ARG A 58 10.04 8.19 -31.16
N ASN A 59 10.46 8.90 -30.12
CA ASN A 59 11.09 10.20 -30.21
C ASN A 59 12.61 10.13 -30.52
N GLY A 60 13.16 8.92 -30.70
CA GLY A 60 14.56 8.72 -31.06
C GLY A 60 15.55 8.83 -29.89
N GLU A 61 15.06 8.90 -28.65
CA GLU A 61 15.92 8.79 -27.47
C GLU A 61 16.30 7.32 -27.25
N THR A 62 17.60 7.06 -27.08
CA THR A 62 18.13 5.74 -26.78
C THR A 62 17.44 5.23 -25.52
N ALA A 63 16.70 4.13 -25.63
CA ALA A 63 16.02 3.53 -24.49
C ALA A 63 17.04 3.24 -23.39
N VAL A 64 16.98 4.04 -22.33
CA VAL A 64 17.79 3.82 -21.13
C VAL A 64 17.49 2.40 -20.67
N GLU A 65 18.52 1.56 -20.64
CA GLU A 65 18.40 0.19 -20.11
C GLU A 65 17.68 0.21 -18.77
N PRO A 66 16.92 -0.87 -18.41
CA PRO A 66 16.18 -0.89 -17.16
C PRO A 66 17.14 -0.56 -16.02
N LEU A 67 17.01 0.66 -15.50
CA LEU A 67 17.82 1.17 -14.41
C LEU A 67 17.69 0.14 -13.29
N LYS A 68 18.82 -0.48 -12.95
CA LYS A 68 18.94 -1.39 -11.81
C LYS A 68 18.22 -0.72 -10.64
N TYR A 69 17.14 -1.36 -10.17
CA TYR A 69 16.29 -0.82 -9.11
C TYR A 69 17.16 -0.35 -7.93
N ASP A 70 17.03 0.92 -7.57
CA ASP A 70 17.70 1.50 -6.41
C ASP A 70 16.67 1.71 -5.28
N PRO A 71 16.64 0.82 -4.28
CA PRO A 71 15.71 0.92 -3.16
C PRO A 71 15.82 2.25 -2.40
N ARG A 72 17.01 2.88 -2.38
CA ARG A 72 17.23 4.13 -1.64
C ARG A 72 16.60 5.32 -2.33
N ALA A 73 16.60 5.33 -3.67
CA ALA A 73 15.93 6.35 -4.46
C ALA A 73 14.42 6.30 -4.24
N ASP A 74 13.86 5.09 -4.19
CA ASP A 74 12.44 4.84 -3.96
C ASP A 74 12.01 5.24 -2.54
N GLU A 75 12.79 4.88 -1.52
CA GLU A 75 12.56 5.31 -0.13
C GLU A 75 12.54 6.84 -0.01
N LYS A 76 13.51 7.52 -0.65
CA LYS A 76 13.57 8.98 -0.69
C LYS A 76 12.35 9.59 -1.38
N ALA A 77 11.92 9.02 -2.51
CA ALA A 77 10.75 9.48 -3.24
C ALA A 77 9.45 9.28 -2.42
N HIS A 78 9.33 8.13 -1.73
CA HIS A 78 8.20 7.85 -0.85
C HIS A 78 8.13 8.86 0.31
N VAL A 79 9.25 9.12 0.99
CA VAL A 79 9.31 10.12 2.08
C VAL A 79 8.98 11.53 1.56
N ALA A 80 9.48 11.89 0.37
CA ALA A 80 9.17 13.17 -0.25
C ALA A 80 7.66 13.32 -0.55
N ARG A 81 7.02 12.25 -1.07
CA ARG A 81 5.57 12.24 -1.32
C ARG A 81 4.76 12.33 -0.04
N LEU A 82 5.14 11.60 1.01
CA LEU A 82 4.45 11.69 2.31
C LEU A 82 4.53 13.10 2.89
N ARG A 83 5.68 13.77 2.78
CA ARG A 83 5.84 15.17 3.21
C ARG A 83 5.04 16.15 2.37
N ALA A 84 4.96 15.93 1.06
CA ALA A 84 4.23 16.82 0.15
C ALA A 84 2.70 16.67 0.24
N THR A 85 2.21 15.50 0.67
CA THR A 85 0.78 15.18 0.80
C THR A 85 0.23 15.40 2.20
N HIS A 86 1.08 15.73 3.17
CA HIS A 86 0.63 16.13 4.50
C HIS A 86 -0.01 17.53 4.43
N VAL A 87 -1.28 17.55 4.06
CA VAL A 87 -2.20 18.63 4.40
C VAL A 87 -2.64 18.33 5.83
N PRO A 88 -2.43 19.23 6.80
CA PRO A 88 -2.86 18.99 8.16
C PRO A 88 -4.38 18.79 8.15
N ASP A 89 -4.83 17.60 8.50
CA ASP A 89 -6.25 17.29 8.64
C ASP A 89 -6.76 17.93 9.95
N GLU A 90 -8.07 18.17 10.09
CA GLU A 90 -8.61 18.74 11.36
C GLU A 90 -8.34 17.83 12.58
N ALA A 91 -7.94 16.58 12.34
CA ALA A 91 -7.53 15.61 13.35
C ALA A 91 -6.05 15.70 13.76
N ASP A 92 -5.24 16.52 13.08
CA ASP A 92 -3.82 16.66 13.40
C ASP A 92 -3.62 17.55 14.62
N LEU A 93 -3.03 16.96 15.67
CA LEU A 93 -2.74 17.67 16.91
C LEU A 93 -1.65 18.73 16.67
N THR A 94 -1.88 19.92 17.19
CA THR A 94 -0.88 20.96 17.22
C THR A 94 0.34 20.52 18.05
N ARG A 95 1.49 21.15 17.78
CA ARG A 95 2.73 20.85 18.49
C ARG A 95 2.60 21.00 20.02
N GLU A 96 1.76 21.94 20.47
CA GLU A 96 1.50 22.19 21.88
C GLU A 96 0.69 21.07 22.52
N GLU A 97 -0.35 20.60 21.84
CA GLU A 97 -1.15 19.45 22.29
C GLU A 97 -0.33 18.16 22.34
N ILE A 98 0.60 17.95 21.40
CA ILE A 98 1.53 16.81 21.45
C ILE A 98 2.43 16.87 22.70
N VAL A 99 2.90 18.06 23.07
CA VAL A 99 3.71 18.25 24.28
C VAL A 99 2.88 17.99 25.54
N GLU A 100 1.62 18.44 25.55
CA GLU A 100 0.66 18.16 26.62
C GLU A 100 0.41 16.66 26.78
N LEU A 101 0.17 15.93 25.67
CA LEU A 101 -0.02 14.48 25.70
C LEU A 101 1.19 13.74 26.28
N ARG A 102 2.41 14.15 25.91
CA ARG A 102 3.65 13.58 26.50
C ARG A 102 3.78 13.86 27.99
N ARG A 103 3.20 14.95 28.49
CA ARG A 103 3.14 15.24 29.92
C ARG A 103 2.11 14.35 30.60
N LEU A 104 0.91 14.26 30.05
CA LEU A 104 -0.18 13.42 30.57
C LEU A 104 0.21 11.93 30.63
N GLU A 105 0.93 11.43 29.63
CA GLU A 105 1.43 10.06 29.62
C GLU A 105 2.36 9.80 30.80
N ARG A 106 3.29 10.72 31.09
CA ARG A 106 4.18 10.63 32.26
C ARG A 106 3.39 10.63 33.57
N GLU A 107 2.41 11.53 33.69
CA GLU A 107 1.52 11.59 34.85
C GLU A 107 0.71 10.30 35.04
N ARG A 108 0.25 9.65 33.95
CA ARG A 108 -0.42 8.34 34.01
C ARG A 108 0.49 7.22 34.47
N VAL A 109 1.74 7.19 34.00
CA VAL A 109 2.73 6.20 34.44
C VAL A 109 3.01 6.37 35.94
N GLU A 110 3.17 7.60 36.41
CA GLU A 110 3.32 7.88 37.84
C GLU A 110 2.09 7.48 38.65
N ALA A 111 0.88 7.81 38.16
CA ALA A 111 -0.36 7.42 38.80
C ALA A 111 -0.47 5.89 38.93
N SER A 112 -0.15 5.15 37.86
CA SER A 112 -0.12 3.69 37.85
C SER A 112 0.87 3.13 38.88
N LYS A 113 2.08 3.70 38.93
CA LYS A 113 3.10 3.32 39.91
C LYS A 113 2.65 3.61 41.35
N ARG A 114 2.03 4.76 41.60
CA ARG A 114 1.46 5.11 42.93
C ARG A 114 0.36 4.15 43.32
N ARG A 115 -0.51 3.75 42.39
CA ARG A 115 -1.55 2.74 42.63
C ARG A 115 -0.94 1.41 43.07
N GLN A 116 0.11 0.97 42.39
CA GLN A 116 0.80 -0.28 42.70
C GLN A 116 1.44 -0.25 44.10
N LEU A 117 1.91 0.92 44.53
CA LEU A 117 2.49 1.14 45.85
C LEU A 117 1.44 1.41 46.95
N GLY A 118 0.14 1.44 46.61
CA GLY A 118 -0.94 1.70 47.56
C GLY A 118 -1.07 3.16 47.99
N LEU A 119 -0.49 4.11 47.24
CA LEU A 119 -0.65 5.55 47.51
C LEU A 119 -1.93 6.10 46.86
N GLU A 120 -2.53 7.10 47.50
CA GLU A 120 -3.69 7.81 46.96
C GLU A 120 -3.33 8.62 45.69
N ILE A 121 -4.24 8.64 44.72
CA ILE A 121 -4.05 9.29 43.42
C ILE A 121 -5.08 10.43 43.30
N PRO A 122 -4.65 11.67 43.01
CA PRO A 122 -5.58 12.76 42.78
C PRO A 122 -6.42 12.52 41.51
N LYS A 123 -7.71 12.85 41.58
CA LYS A 123 -8.72 12.50 40.54
C LYS A 123 -8.40 13.03 39.12
N ASN A 124 -7.67 14.14 39.02
CA ASN A 124 -7.42 14.82 37.75
C ASN A 124 -6.05 14.48 37.14
N LEU A 125 -5.26 13.60 37.77
CA LEU A 125 -3.91 13.29 37.31
C LEU A 125 -3.92 12.44 36.03
N GLY A 126 -3.24 12.89 34.97
CA GLY A 126 -3.17 12.16 33.71
C GLY A 126 -4.48 12.15 32.90
N VAL A 127 -5.37 13.13 33.10
CA VAL A 127 -6.62 13.30 32.34
C VAL A 127 -6.56 14.60 31.54
N ARG A 128 -6.79 14.53 30.23
CA ARG A 128 -7.00 15.72 29.39
C ARG A 128 -8.44 16.18 29.57
N THR A 129 -8.63 17.43 29.99
CA THR A 129 -9.94 18.07 30.05
C THR A 129 -10.07 19.03 28.89
N VAL A 130 -11.16 18.94 28.14
CA VAL A 130 -11.48 19.89 27.08
C VAL A 130 -12.57 20.80 27.63
N GLU A 131 -12.30 22.10 27.70
CA GLU A 131 -13.32 23.08 28.07
C GLU A 131 -14.31 23.19 26.91
N VAL A 132 -15.47 22.57 27.06
CA VAL A 132 -16.55 22.66 26.08
C VAL A 132 -17.38 23.91 26.43
N PRO A 133 -17.44 24.93 25.55
CA PRO A 133 -18.26 26.11 25.80
C PRO A 133 -19.75 25.72 25.90
N ILE A 134 -20.42 26.30 26.91
CA ILE A 134 -21.80 25.96 27.32
C ILE A 134 -22.82 26.21 26.18
N GLU A 135 -22.49 27.03 25.18
CA GLU A 135 -23.34 27.35 24.03
C GLU A 135 -23.62 26.16 23.11
N THR A 136 -22.76 25.14 23.08
CA THR A 136 -22.91 23.97 22.20
C THR A 136 -24.06 23.02 22.58
N TRP A 137 -24.64 23.20 23.77
CA TRP A 137 -25.78 22.40 24.25
C TRP A 137 -27.15 22.94 23.79
N GLN A 138 -27.19 24.10 23.12
CA GLN A 138 -28.43 24.74 22.69
C GLN A 138 -28.90 24.35 21.28
N ASP A 139 -28.19 23.49 20.56
CA ASP A 139 -28.62 22.99 19.26
C ASP A 139 -29.41 21.67 19.40
N PRO A 140 -30.77 21.70 19.32
CA PRO A 140 -31.61 20.50 19.50
C PRO A 140 -31.48 19.46 18.38
N ASN A 141 -30.65 19.70 17.36
CA ASN A 141 -30.51 18.84 16.18
C ASN A 141 -29.29 17.91 16.20
N LEU A 142 -28.46 17.91 17.25
CA LEU A 142 -27.25 17.07 17.32
C LEU A 142 -27.48 15.61 17.75
N PHE A 143 -28.71 15.22 18.12
CA PHE A 143 -29.04 13.85 18.57
C PHE A 143 -29.87 13.02 17.57
N HIS A 144 -30.01 13.47 16.32
CA HIS A 144 -30.64 12.67 15.26
C HIS A 144 -29.65 12.40 14.12
N SER A 145 -28.85 11.36 14.30
CA SER A 145 -28.32 10.49 13.23
C SER A 145 -27.87 9.17 13.85
#